data_AF-N6XUP3-F1
#
_entry.id   AF-N6XUP3-F1
#
_cell.length_a   1.000
_cell.length_b   1.000
_cell.length_c   1.000
_cell.angle_alpha   90.00
_cell.angle_beta   90.00
_cell.angle_gamma   90.00
#
_symmetry.space_group_name_H-M   'P 1'
#
loop_
_entity.id
_entity.type
_entity.pdbx_description
1 polymer ?
#
loop_
_entity_poly.entity_id
_entity_poly.type
_entity_poly.pdbx_seq_one_letter_code
_entity_poly.pdbx_strand_id
1 'polypeptide(L)'
;AKRLARTLLERYGERIRARLEAGKAAGEVSAALDIDAAVTLFVGTLQGLIMQSMLAGELARIRRDAPRVFAIYLAGIRSAT
;
A
#
# COMPACT_ATOMS: atom_id res chain seq x y z
N ALA A 1 -4.35 3.90 21.22
CA ALA A 1 -3.99 3.09 20.04
C ALA A 1 -4.58 3.61 18.72
N LYS A 2 -5.92 3.63 18.54
CA LYS A 2 -6.57 3.93 17.24
C LYS A 2 -6.22 5.29 16.61
N ARG A 3 -6.16 6.38 17.38
CA ARG A 3 -5.77 7.72 16.88
C ARG A 3 -4.31 7.80 16.45
N LEU A 4 -3.41 7.16 17.21
CA LEU A 4 -1.98 7.11 16.90
C LEU A 4 -1.72 6.31 15.61
N ALA A 5 -2.41 5.18 15.45
CA ALA A 5 -2.40 4.40 14.22
C ALA A 5 -2.93 5.21 13.04
N ARG A 6 -4.02 5.97 13.22
CA ARG A 6 -4.57 6.85 12.18
C ARG A 6 -3.56 7.92 11.74
N THR A 7 -2.93 8.64 12.67
CA THR A 7 -1.93 9.68 12.33
C THR A 7 -0.68 9.10 11.67
N LEU A 8 -0.25 7.90 12.06
CA LEU A 8 0.85 7.20 11.39
C LEU A 8 0.46 6.79 9.97
N LEU A 9 -0.77 6.31 9.76
CA LEU A 9 -1.28 5.95 8.44
C LEU A 9 -1.49 7.17 7.54
N GLU A 10 -1.93 8.31 8.07
CA GLU A 10 -2.04 9.58 7.34
C GLU A 10 -0.67 10.06 6.84
N ARG A 11 0.33 10.14 7.73
CA ARG A 11 1.70 10.51 7.33
C ARG A 11 2.33 9.50 6.37
N TYR A 12 2.01 8.22 6.53
CA TYR A 12 2.46 7.19 5.62
C TYR A 12 1.78 7.31 4.25
N GLY A 13 0.50 7.67 4.23
CA GLY A 13 -0.28 8.00 3.03
C GLY A 13 0.38 9.11 2.21
N GLU A 14 0.77 10.22 2.83
CA GLU A 14 1.48 11.31 2.15
C GLU A 14 2.79 10.85 1.51
N ARG A 15 3.54 9.99 2.20
CA ARG A 15 4.79 9.43 1.66
C ARG A 15 4.52 8.54 0.46
N ILE A 16 3.48 7.72 0.49
CA ILE A 16 3.08 6.87 -0.63
C ILE A 16 2.65 7.75 -1.81
N ARG A 17 1.82 8.76 -1.57
CA ARG A 17 1.37 9.72 -2.58
C ARG A 17 2.56 10.31 -3.33
N ALA A 18 3.53 10.87 -2.60
CA ALA A 18 4.71 11.48 -3.20
C ALA A 18 5.51 10.48 -4.07
N ARG A 19 5.57 9.20 -3.69
CA ARG A 19 6.23 8.16 -4.49
C ARG A 19 5.45 7.79 -5.75
N LEU A 20 4.13 7.72 -5.67
CA LEU A 20 3.29 7.42 -6.83
C LEU A 20 3.30 8.58 -7.83
N GLU A 21 3.27 9.84 -7.35
CA GLU A 21 3.41 11.02 -8.21
C GLU A 21 4.76 11.04 -8.94
N ALA A 22 5.86 10.76 -8.23
CA ALA A 22 7.17 10.65 -8.85
C ALA A 22 7.22 9.52 -9.89
N GLY A 23 6.66 8.35 -9.57
CA GLY A 23 6.59 7.21 -10.51
C GLY A 23 5.72 7.51 -11.73
N LYS A 24 4.65 8.29 -11.57
CA LYS A 24 3.78 8.75 -12.67
C LYS A 24 4.52 9.74 -13.57
N ALA A 25 5.26 10.68 -13.00
CA ALA A 25 6.12 11.60 -13.75
C ALA A 25 7.27 10.89 -14.50
N ALA A 26 7.77 9.78 -13.94
CA ALA A 26 8.80 8.93 -14.57
C ALA A 26 8.25 7.88 -15.56
N GLY A 27 6.92 7.75 -15.69
CA GLY A 27 6.28 6.74 -16.55
C GLY A 27 6.32 5.29 -16.01
N GLU A 28 6.76 5.09 -14.77
CA GLU A 28 6.80 3.77 -14.10
C GLU A 28 5.41 3.28 -13.68
N VAL A 29 4.52 4.25 -13.44
CA VAL A 29 3.15 4.06 -12.96
C VAL A 29 2.20 4.60 -14.03
N SER A 30 1.04 3.96 -14.20
CA SER A 30 0.06 4.35 -15.21
C SER A 30 -0.31 5.85 -15.13
N ALA A 31 -0.29 6.54 -16.26
CA ALA A 31 -0.70 7.93 -16.37
C ALA A 31 -2.19 8.15 -16.00
N ALA A 32 -3.01 7.11 -16.14
CA ALA A 32 -4.42 7.12 -15.75
C ALA A 32 -4.65 6.75 -14.27
N LEU A 33 -3.59 6.48 -13.49
CA LEU A 33 -3.74 6.09 -12.10
C LEU A 33 -4.37 7.22 -11.27
N ASP A 34 -5.43 6.88 -10.55
CA ASP A 34 -5.96 7.64 -9.42
C ASP A 34 -5.04 7.42 -8.20
N ILE A 35 -4.28 8.45 -7.86
CA ILE A 35 -3.26 8.39 -6.82
C ILE A 35 -3.89 8.23 -5.43
N ASP A 36 -4.99 8.92 -5.16
CA ASP A 36 -5.64 8.88 -3.85
C ASP A 36 -6.29 7.52 -3.60
N ALA A 37 -6.91 6.93 -4.62
CA ALA A 37 -7.41 5.57 -4.57
C ALA A 37 -6.27 4.55 -4.35
N ALA A 38 -5.14 4.71 -5.04
CA ALA A 38 -3.98 3.83 -4.90
C ALA A 38 -3.36 3.89 -3.49
N VAL A 39 -3.21 5.10 -2.92
CA VAL A 39 -2.77 5.29 -1.53
C VAL A 39 -3.73 4.60 -0.55
N THR A 40 -5.03 4.80 -0.73
CA THR A 40 -6.07 4.20 0.12
C THR A 40 -6.01 2.67 0.06
N LEU A 41 -5.89 2.09 -1.14
CA LEU A 41 -5.77 0.64 -1.34
C LEU A 41 -4.50 0.07 -0.69
N PHE A 42 -3.36 0.77 -0.83
CA PHE A 42 -2.11 0.31 -0.25
C PHE A 42 -2.15 0.34 1.29
N VAL A 43 -2.73 1.38 1.89
CA VAL A 43 -2.95 1.44 3.34
C VAL A 43 -3.89 0.32 3.81
N GLY A 44 -5.00 0.10 3.10
CA GLY A 44 -5.93 -0.99 3.39
C GLY A 44 -5.29 -2.37 3.29
N THR A 45 -4.35 -2.55 2.36
CA THR A 45 -3.55 -3.77 2.21
C THR A 45 -2.73 -4.08 3.46
N LEU A 46 -2.03 -3.08 4.02
CA LEU A 46 -1.27 -3.24 5.25
C LEU A 46 -2.18 -3.59 6.43
N GLN A 47 -3.34 -2.94 6.53
CA GLN A 47 -4.34 -3.24 7.55
C GLN A 47 -4.87 -4.67 7.42
N GLY A 48 -5.14 -5.12 6.19
CA GLY A 48 -5.54 -6.49 5.90
C GLY A 48 -4.52 -7.50 6.39
N LEU A 49 -3.23 -7.29 6.09
CA LEU A 49 -2.14 -8.18 6.56
C LEU A 49 -2.05 -8.23 8.09
N ILE A 50 -2.21 -7.08 8.76
CA ILE A 50 -2.23 -7.01 10.22
C ILE A 50 -3.42 -7.81 10.77
N MET A 51 -4.62 -7.57 10.23
CA MET A 51 -5.84 -8.26 10.66
C MET A 51 -5.72 -9.78 10.47
N GLN A 52 -5.23 -10.22 9.30
CA GLN A 52 -5.05 -11.64 8.99
C GLN A 52 -4.02 -12.32 9.91
N SER A 53 -2.99 -11.58 10.34
CA SER A 53 -1.97 -12.11 11.25
C SER A 53 -2.46 -12.14 12.69
N MET A 54 -3.26 -11.16 13.10
CA MET A 54 -3.94 -11.16 14.41
C MET A 54 -4.93 -12.33 14.52
N LEU A 55 -5.76 -12.55 13.50
CA LEU A 55 -6.74 -13.64 13.46
C LEU A 55 -6.06 -15.02 13.44
N ALA A 56 -4.92 -15.15 12.77
CA ALA A 56 -4.15 -16.40 12.72
C ALA A 56 -3.26 -16.63 13.95
N GLY A 57 -3.09 -15.63 14.83
CA GLY A 57 -2.16 -15.69 15.96
C GLY A 57 -0.68 -15.78 15.58
N GLU A 58 -0.32 -15.51 14.31
CA GLU A 58 1.02 -15.70 13.76
C GLU A 58 1.55 -14.37 13.18
N LEU A 59 2.22 -13.54 14.00
CA LEU A 59 2.71 -12.23 13.54
C LEU A 59 3.78 -12.33 12.43
N ALA A 60 4.54 -13.43 12.42
CA ALA A 60 5.55 -13.70 11.38
C ALA A 60 4.94 -13.81 9.98
N ARG A 61 3.64 -14.12 9.89
CA ARG A 61 2.88 -14.19 8.65
C ARG A 61 2.91 -12.89 7.85
N ILE A 62 2.94 -11.73 8.51
CA ILE A 62 3.04 -10.43 7.82
C ILE A 62 4.26 -10.40 6.91
N ARG A 63 5.43 -10.86 7.39
CA ARG A 63 6.68 -10.81 6.62
C ARG A 63 6.64 -11.75 5.41
N ARG A 64 5.94 -12.88 5.54
CA ARG A 64 5.74 -13.86 4.45
C ARG A 64 4.77 -13.36 3.40
N ASP A 65 3.67 -12.74 3.83
CA ASP A 65 2.57 -12.37 2.94
C ASP A 65 2.78 -11.00 2.29
N ALA A 66 3.51 -10.08 2.93
CA ALA A 66 3.75 -8.72 2.42
C ALA A 66 4.34 -8.66 1.00
N PRO A 67 5.41 -9.42 0.65
CA PRO A 67 5.96 -9.38 -0.71
C PRO A 67 4.95 -9.83 -1.77
N ARG A 68 4.13 -10.83 -1.45
CA ARG A 68 3.12 -11.39 -2.36
C ARG A 68 2.03 -10.38 -2.65
N VAL A 69 1.51 -9.72 -1.61
CA VAL A 69 0.44 -8.74 -1.79
C VAL A 69 0.97 -7.44 -2.41
N PHE A 70 2.21 -7.05 -2.10
CA PHE A 70 2.88 -5.94 -2.78
C PHE A 70 3.03 -6.17 -4.28
N ALA A 71 3.39 -7.39 -4.70
CA ALA A 71 3.50 -7.72 -6.12
C ALA A 71 2.18 -7.53 -6.87
N ILE A 72 1.05 -7.91 -6.26
CA ILE A 72 -0.30 -7.71 -6.82
C ILE A 72 -0.62 -6.22 -6.91
N TYR A 73 -0.40 -5.47 -5.84
CA TYR A 73 -0.59 -4.02 -5.83
C TYR A 73 0.24 -3.34 -6.94
N LEU A 74 1.52 -3.68 -7.02
CA LEU A 74 2.44 -3.11 -8.01
C LEU A 74 2.02 -3.45 -9.44
N ALA A 75 1.60 -4.68 -9.70
CA ALA A 75 1.07 -5.07 -11.01
C ALA A 75 -0.18 -4.26 -11.40
N GLY A 76 -1.04 -3.91 -10.44
CA GLY A 76 -2.25 -3.13 -10.68
C GLY A 76 -2.02 -1.65 -10.99
N ILE A 77 -0.87 -1.08 -10.58
CA ILE A 77 -0.59 0.36 -10.76
C ILE A 77 0.43 0.65 -11.87
N ARG A 78 1.17 -0.35 -12.32
CA ARG A 78 2.19 -0.20 -13.37
C ARG A 78 1.58 0.33 -14.67
N SER A 79 2.38 1.08 -15.42
CA SER A 79 2.00 1.47 -16.77
C SER A 79 1.87 0.23 -17.66
N ALA A 80 0.79 0.13 -18.43
CA ALA A 80 0.71 -0.83 -19.53
C ALA A 80 1.71 -0.35 -20.59
N THR A 81 2.84 -1.05 -20.70
CA THR A 81 3.80 -0.80 -21.77
C THR A 81 3.25 -1.32 -23.08
#